data_AF-A0A2L0LQ76-F1
#
_entry.id   AF-A0A2L0LQ76-F1
#
_cell.length_a   1.000
_cell.length_b   1.000
_cell.length_c   1.000
_cell.angle_alpha   90.00
_cell.angle_beta   90.00
_cell.angle_gamma   90.00
#
_symmetry.space_group_name_H-M   'P 1'
#
loop_
_entity.id
_entity.type
_entity.pdbx_description
1 polymer ?
#
loop_
_entity_poly.entity_id
_entity_poly.type
_entity_poly.pdbx_seq_one_letter_code
_entity_poly.pdbx_strand_id
1 'polypeptide(L)'
;MSDLYNRRGRKPLAAARIVEVMRRLANQNAPVTTAVLRKHLPDLPASSLLRAVQWLRDEAGLLVRNINGTNVREYLLGTQHRTWAINLSPEQVRQSARVETTLLIVLQDAERGRS
;
A
#
# COMPACT_ATOMS: atom_id res chain seq x y z
N MET A 1 -21.41 5.61 12.75
CA MET A 1 -20.10 4.98 12.48
C MET A 1 -20.17 4.21 11.15
N SER A 2 -20.78 4.81 10.11
CA SER A 2 -21.46 4.03 9.07
C SER A 2 -21.16 4.50 7.63
N ASP A 3 -20.33 5.54 7.47
CA ASP A 3 -20.11 6.19 6.16
C ASP A 3 -18.85 5.68 5.41
N LEU A 4 -17.97 4.98 6.12
CA LEU A 4 -16.75 4.37 5.54
C LEU A 4 -17.03 3.07 4.78
N TYR A 5 -18.09 2.35 5.16
CA TYR A 5 -18.46 1.07 4.55
C TYR A 5 -19.11 1.27 3.17
N ASN A 6 -19.87 2.35 2.98
CA ASN A 6 -20.80 2.47 1.85
C ASN A 6 -20.20 3.08 0.56
N ARG A 7 -19.01 3.70 0.61
CA ARG A 7 -18.36 4.29 -0.59
C ARG A 7 -17.29 3.40 -1.26
N ARG A 8 -17.05 2.17 -0.76
CA ARG A 8 -15.75 1.48 -0.86
C ARG A 8 -15.77 0.03 -1.40
N GLY A 9 -16.76 -0.39 -2.19
CA GLY A 9 -16.96 -1.82 -2.52
C GLY A 9 -15.93 -2.60 -3.38
N ARG A 10 -14.82 -2.03 -3.88
CA ARG A 10 -13.73 -2.79 -4.59
C ARG A 10 -12.34 -2.16 -4.49
N LYS A 11 -12.26 -0.82 -4.36
CA LYS A 11 -11.00 -0.05 -4.31
C LYS A 11 -10.11 -0.34 -3.08
N PRO A 12 -10.63 -0.57 -1.85
CA PRO A 12 -9.81 -0.85 -0.68
C PRO A 12 -9.10 -2.20 -0.77
N LEU A 13 -9.70 -3.20 -1.45
CA LEU A 13 -9.12 -4.55 -1.50
C LEU A 13 -7.83 -4.59 -2.32
N ALA A 14 -7.78 -3.90 -3.46
CA ALA A 14 -6.55 -3.80 -4.25
C ALA A 14 -5.44 -3.08 -3.46
N ALA A 15 -5.78 -1.97 -2.79
CA ALA A 15 -4.87 -1.23 -1.94
C ALA A 15 -4.39 -2.08 -0.74
N ALA A 16 -5.30 -2.84 -0.12
CA ALA A 16 -4.99 -3.71 1.00
C ALA A 16 -4.04 -4.85 0.62
N ARG A 17 -4.29 -5.51 -0.53
CA ARG A 17 -3.38 -6.52 -1.08
C ARG A 17 -1.99 -5.94 -1.35
N ILE A 18 -1.90 -4.71 -1.85
CA ILE A 18 -0.61 -4.02 -2.04
C ILE A 18 0.09 -3.80 -0.70
N VAL A 19 -0.62 -3.27 0.31
CA VAL A 19 -0.04 -3.05 1.66
C VAL A 19 0.45 -4.37 2.28
N GLU A 20 -0.33 -5.44 2.16
CA GLU A 20 0.03 -6.76 2.67
C GLU A 20 1.30 -7.32 1.98
N VAL A 21 1.39 -7.22 0.65
CA VAL A 21 2.62 -7.58 -0.10
C VAL A 21 3.80 -6.71 0.33
N MET A 22 3.63 -5.40 0.43
CA MET A 22 4.70 -4.48 0.84
C MET A 22 5.23 -4.78 2.25
N ARG A 23 4.35 -5.14 3.19
CA ARG A 23 4.78 -5.57 4.54
C ARG A 23 5.59 -6.85 4.51
N ARG A 24 5.20 -7.82 3.67
CA ARG A 24 5.97 -9.07 3.49
C ARG A 24 7.35 -8.82 2.86
N LEU A 25 7.43 -7.88 1.91
CA LEU A 25 8.67 -7.53 1.21
C LEU A 25 9.61 -6.66 2.04
N ALA A 26 9.10 -5.96 3.06
CA ALA A 26 9.89 -5.09 3.93
C ALA A 26 11.13 -5.78 4.52
N ASN A 27 11.03 -7.07 4.82
CA ASN A 27 12.11 -7.85 5.41
C ASN A 27 13.16 -8.34 4.40
N GLN A 28 12.94 -8.12 3.10
CA GLN A 28 13.77 -8.68 2.03
C GLN A 28 14.77 -7.69 1.44
N ASN A 29 14.81 -6.43 1.92
CA ASN A 29 15.67 -5.36 1.42
C ASN A 29 15.61 -5.15 -0.12
N ALA A 30 14.53 -5.60 -0.76
CA ALA A 30 14.33 -5.47 -2.19
C ALA A 30 13.48 -4.23 -2.52
N PRO A 31 13.81 -3.47 -3.58
CA PRO A 31 13.03 -2.30 -3.96
C PRO A 31 11.63 -2.72 -4.40
N VAL A 32 10.61 -2.15 -3.76
CA VAL A 32 9.22 -2.39 -4.18
C VAL A 32 8.91 -1.50 -5.37
N THR A 33 8.76 -2.10 -6.54
CA THR A 33 8.41 -1.41 -7.79
C THR A 33 7.09 -1.95 -8.35
N THR A 34 6.53 -1.29 -9.38
CA THR A 34 5.33 -1.80 -10.06
C THR A 34 5.53 -3.20 -10.60
N ALA A 35 6.72 -3.53 -11.11
CA ALA A 35 7.04 -4.86 -11.62
C ALA A 35 7.01 -5.91 -10.50
N VAL A 36 7.60 -5.59 -9.34
CA VAL A 36 7.57 -6.46 -8.15
C VAL A 36 6.14 -6.65 -7.66
N LEU A 37 5.35 -5.57 -7.54
CA LEU A 37 3.95 -5.67 -7.14
C LEU A 37 3.13 -6.55 -8.11
N ARG A 38 3.35 -6.43 -9.42
CA ARG A 38 2.69 -7.29 -10.42
C ARG A 38 3.08 -8.76 -10.30
N LYS A 39 4.33 -9.05 -9.95
CA LYS A 39 4.79 -10.43 -9.72
C LYS A 39 4.08 -11.07 -8.53
N HIS A 40 3.85 -10.31 -7.46
CA HIS A 40 3.18 -10.80 -6.25
C HIS A 40 1.65 -10.75 -6.33
N LEU A 41 1.08 -9.98 -7.27
CA LEU A 41 -0.35 -9.82 -7.48
C LEU A 41 -0.71 -10.09 -8.96
N PRO A 42 -0.45 -11.30 -9.49
CA PRO A 42 -0.64 -11.60 -10.91
C PRO A 42 -2.10 -11.44 -11.36
N ASP A 43 -3.05 -11.73 -10.46
CA ASP A 43 -4.49 -11.63 -10.74
C ASP A 43 -5.05 -10.20 -10.63
N LEU A 44 -4.23 -9.23 -10.22
CA LEU A 44 -4.65 -7.84 -10.11
C LEU A 44 -4.37 -7.12 -11.45
N PRO A 45 -5.42 -6.64 -12.17
CA PRO A 45 -5.21 -5.93 -13.42
C PRO A 45 -4.29 -4.71 -13.24
N ALA A 46 -3.41 -4.46 -14.21
CA ALA A 46 -2.43 -3.37 -14.14
C ALA A 46 -3.09 -2.01 -13.88
N SER A 47 -4.24 -1.73 -14.48
CA SER A 47 -5.01 -0.49 -14.26
C SER A 47 -5.53 -0.38 -12.82
N SER A 48 -6.00 -1.48 -12.23
CA SER A 48 -6.43 -1.52 -10.83
C SER A 48 -5.26 -1.37 -9.87
N LEU A 49 -4.11 -1.98 -10.17
CA LEU A 49 -2.89 -1.82 -9.39
C LEU A 49 -2.43 -0.35 -9.39
N LEU A 50 -2.33 0.28 -10.56
CA LEU A 50 -1.90 1.68 -10.66
C LEU A 50 -2.87 2.64 -9.94
N ARG A 51 -4.17 2.42 -10.07
CA ARG A 51 -5.18 3.19 -9.33
C ARG A 51 -5.06 3.00 -7.82
N ALA A 52 -4.78 1.78 -7.36
CA ALA A 52 -4.60 1.50 -5.95
C ALA A 52 -3.31 2.11 -5.39
N VAL A 53 -2.20 2.06 -6.14
CA VAL A 53 -0.94 2.75 -5.78
C VAL A 53 -1.17 4.27 -5.69
N GLN A 54 -1.86 4.86 -6.66
CA GLN A 54 -2.18 6.28 -6.64
C GLN A 54 -3.02 6.64 -5.41
N TRP A 55 -4.07 5.85 -5.11
CA TRP A 55 -4.90 6.05 -3.93
C TRP A 55 -4.09 5.91 -2.63
N LEU A 56 -3.20 4.92 -2.53
CA LEU A 56 -2.32 4.75 -1.36
C LEU A 56 -1.38 5.95 -1.16
N ARG A 57 -0.90 6.56 -2.25
CA ARG A 57 -0.11 7.80 -2.18
C ARG A 57 -0.93 8.96 -1.63
N ASP A 58 -2.14 9.14 -2.17
CA ASP A 58 -2.97 10.30 -1.84
C ASP A 58 -3.59 10.19 -0.44
N GLU A 59 -3.91 8.97 0.01
CA GLU A 59 -4.76 8.74 1.20
C GLU A 59 -4.06 7.97 2.33
N ALA A 60 -3.05 7.16 2.01
CA ALA A 60 -2.38 6.26 2.96
C ALA A 60 -0.93 6.64 3.24
N GLY A 61 -0.45 7.76 2.70
CA GLY A 61 0.92 8.23 2.92
C GLY A 61 1.99 7.36 2.27
N LEU A 62 1.66 6.65 1.18
CA LEU A 62 2.66 5.89 0.41
C LEU A 62 3.74 6.83 -0.12
N LEU A 63 4.98 6.53 0.22
CA LEU A 63 6.15 7.27 -0.21
C LEU A 63 6.59 6.74 -1.56
N VAL A 64 6.99 7.65 -2.45
CA VAL A 64 7.41 7.34 -3.82
C VAL A 64 8.70 8.08 -4.12
N ARG A 65 9.68 7.37 -4.68
CA ARG A 65 10.90 7.97 -5.23
C ARG A 65 11.30 7.26 -6.52
N ASN A 66 12.20 7.87 -7.28
CA ASN A 66 12.87 7.16 -8.38
C ASN A 66 14.09 6.41 -7.84
N ILE A 67 14.35 5.21 -8.34
CA ILE A 67 15.61 4.50 -8.08
C ILE A 67 16.73 5.27 -8.81
N ASN A 68 17.81 5.58 -8.09
CA ASN A 68 18.93 6.36 -8.59
C ASN A 68 19.44 5.86 -9.95
N GLY A 69 19.59 6.78 -10.90
CA GLY A 69 20.05 6.45 -12.26
C GLY A 69 18.99 5.81 -13.15
N THR A 70 17.72 5.74 -12.72
CA THR A 70 16.63 5.14 -13.51
C THR A 70 15.34 5.99 -13.46
N ASN A 71 14.42 5.70 -14.37
CA ASN A 71 13.04 6.22 -14.34
C ASN A 71 12.07 5.29 -13.60
N VAL A 72 12.58 4.29 -12.88
CA VAL A 72 11.77 3.31 -12.16
C VAL A 72 11.37 3.86 -10.81
N ARG A 73 10.06 3.84 -10.52
CA ARG A 73 9.52 4.24 -9.22
C ARG A 73 9.65 3.12 -8.20
N GLU A 74 10.19 3.46 -7.05
CA GLU A 74 10.20 2.67 -5.83
C GLU A 74 9.11 3.18 -4.88
N TYR A 75 8.49 2.27 -4.15
CA TYR A 75 7.40 2.53 -3.22
C TYR A 75 7.79 2.10 -1.80
N LEU A 76 7.38 2.87 -0.81
CA LEU A 76 7.61 2.56 0.60
C LEU A 76 6.40 2.96 1.44
N LEU A 77 6.03 2.11 2.40
CA LEU A 77 4.93 2.43 3.31
C LEU A 77 5.34 3.61 4.20
N GLY A 78 4.38 4.48 4.55
CA GLY A 78 4.64 5.63 5.42
C GLY A 78 5.21 5.20 6.79
N THR A 79 4.75 4.07 7.32
CA THR A 79 5.30 3.47 8.55
C THR A 79 6.78 3.11 8.45
N GLN A 80 7.30 2.92 7.23
CA GLN A 80 8.69 2.54 6.96
C GLN A 80 9.59 3.72 6.56
N HIS A 81 9.09 4.97 6.63
CA HIS A 81 9.81 6.21 6.27
C HIS A 81 11.30 6.28 6.65
N ARG A 82 11.70 5.69 7.79
CA ARG A 82 13.09 5.62 8.26
C ARG A 82 14.03 4.90 7.29
N THR A 83 13.54 3.93 6.51
CA THR A 83 14.34 3.22 5.48
C THR A 83 14.90 4.18 4.42
N TRP A 84 14.21 5.30 4.16
CA TRP A 84 14.66 6.33 3.23
C TRP A 84 15.12 7.61 3.93
N ALA A 85 15.32 7.58 5.24
CA ALA A 85 15.66 8.75 6.06
C ALA A 85 14.72 9.96 5.84
N ILE A 86 13.45 9.68 5.54
CA ILE A 86 12.43 10.72 5.37
C ILE A 86 11.91 11.12 6.75
N ASN A 87 11.95 12.41 7.07
CA ASN A 87 11.39 12.94 8.30
C ASN A 87 9.89 13.17 8.14
N LEU A 88 9.07 12.26 8.70
CA LEU A 88 7.64 12.45 8.84
C LEU A 88 7.31 12.93 10.24
N SER A 89 6.29 13.78 10.37
CA SER A 89 5.79 14.18 11.68
C SER A 89 5.15 12.97 12.40
N PRO A 90 5.12 12.96 13.74
CA PRO A 90 4.46 11.88 14.48
C PRO A 90 3.01 11.65 14.05
N GLU A 91 2.31 12.72 13.65
CA GLU A 91 0.94 12.62 13.16
C GLU A 91 0.83 11.94 11.79
N GLN A 92 1.73 12.24 10.86
CA GLN A 92 1.78 11.57 9.55
C GLN A 92 2.07 10.07 9.71
N VAL A 93 2.95 9.70 10.63
CA VAL A 93 3.24 8.30 10.94
C VAL A 93 2.02 7.60 11.53
N ARG A 94 1.35 8.23 12.52
CA ARG A 94 0.10 7.69 13.11
C ARG A 94 -0.99 7.51 12.06
N GLN A 95 -1.18 8.50 11.20
CA GLN A 95 -2.19 8.45 10.16
C GLN A 95 -1.91 7.32 9.16
N SER A 96 -0.66 7.20 8.69
CA SER A 96 -0.25 6.10 7.81
C SER A 96 -0.50 4.74 8.47
N ALA A 97 -0.09 4.57 9.74
CA ALA A 97 -0.31 3.33 10.48
C ALA A 97 -1.79 2.97 10.63
N ARG A 98 -2.67 3.96 10.89
CA ARG A 98 -4.12 3.76 10.98
C ARG A 98 -4.72 3.27 9.67
N VAL A 99 -4.36 3.91 8.56
CA VAL A 99 -4.88 3.55 7.23
C VAL A 99 -4.37 2.16 6.82
N GLU A 100 -3.07 1.89 6.99
CA GLU A 100 -2.50 0.55 6.74
C GLU A 100 -3.20 -0.54 7.55
N THR A 101 -3.39 -0.32 8.86
CA THR A 101 -4.06 -1.30 9.74
C THR A 101 -5.50 -1.53 9.31
N THR A 102 -6.23 -0.47 8.97
CA THR A 102 -7.61 -0.57 8.48
C THR A 102 -7.69 -1.40 7.20
N LEU A 103 -6.75 -1.21 6.28
CA LEU A 103 -6.71 -1.97 5.04
C LEU A 103 -6.47 -3.48 5.29
N LEU A 104 -5.59 -3.82 6.23
CA LEU A 104 -5.33 -5.21 6.58
C LEU A 104 -6.55 -5.88 7.24
N ILE A 105 -7.29 -5.16 8.09
CA ILE A 105 -8.56 -5.65 8.66
C ILE A 105 -9.58 -5.91 7.54
N VAL A 106 -9.74 -4.95 6.61
CA VAL A 106 -10.67 -5.10 5.47
C VAL A 106 -10.30 -6.30 4.59
N LEU A 107 -9.00 -6.57 4.40
CA LEU A 107 -8.55 -7.74 3.66
C LEU A 107 -8.92 -9.04 4.39
N GLN A 108 -8.64 -9.10 5.68
CA GLN A 108 -8.94 -10.26 6.52
C GLN A 108 -10.45 -10.58 6.56
N ASP A 109 -11.30 -9.56 6.68
CA ASP A 109 -12.76 -9.73 6.67
C ASP A 109 -13.26 -10.23 5.32
N ALA A 110 -12.68 -9.73 4.22
CA ALA A 110 -13.04 -10.17 2.88
C ALA A 110 -12.60 -11.60 2.58
N GLU A 111 -11.50 -12.06 3.17
CA GLU A 111 -11.04 -13.46 3.07
C GLU A 111 -11.92 -14.40 3.91
N ARG A 112 -12.31 -13.98 5.12
CA ARG A 112 -13.24 -14.72 5.99
C ARG A 112 -14.62 -14.88 5.38
N GLY A 113 -15.17 -13.85 4.74
CA GLY A 113 -16.49 -13.93 4.09
C GLY A 113 -16.52 -14.73 2.78
N ARG A 114 -15.36 -15.21 2.30
CA ARG A 114 -15.23 -16.11 1.14
C ARG A 114 -15.02 -17.58 1.54
N SER A 115 -14.81 -17.85 2.82
CA SER A 115 -14.64 -19.18 3.39
C SER A 115 -15.99 -19.71 3.88
#